data_AF-A0A0A0N2M1-F1
#
_entry.id   AF-A0A0A0N2M1-F1
#
_cell.length_a   1.000
_cell.length_b   1.000
_cell.length_c   1.000
_cell.angle_alpha   90.00
_cell.angle_beta   90.00
_cell.angle_gamma   90.00
#
_symmetry.space_group_name_H-M   'P 1'
#
loop_
_entity.id
_entity.type
_entity.pdbx_description
1 polymer ?
#
loop_
_entity_poly.entity_id
_entity_poly.type
_entity_poly.pdbx_seq_one_letter_code
_entity_poly.pdbx_strand_id
1 'polypeptide(L)'
;RRHHLERKEGGGYDRFEYEQHPSRYISTFSKKIAPHTSVLINGIYWAVDSPKLLTLPDAKNLLRPAHTPWLPTSEGAPPLPHRMLGICDISADPGGSIEFMNECTTIDTPFCLYDADRN
;
A
#
# COMPACT_ATOMS: atom_id res chain seq x y z
N ARG A 1 2.15 6.67 -10.65
CA ARG A 1 1.37 6.14 -11.80
C ARG A 1 2.18 5.18 -12.67
N ARG A 2 3.08 5.61 -13.58
CA ARG A 2 3.81 4.68 -14.48
C ARG A 2 4.59 3.52 -13.82
N HIS A 3 5.04 3.70 -12.58
CA HIS A 3 5.84 2.69 -11.87
C HIS A 3 5.00 1.56 -11.24
N HIS A 4 3.70 1.79 -11.05
CA HIS A 4 2.84 0.87 -10.30
C HIS A 4 1.47 0.69 -10.93
N LEU A 5 1.16 1.31 -12.07
CA LEU A 5 -0.05 1.05 -12.82
C LEU A 5 0.33 0.31 -14.10
N GLU A 6 -0.47 -0.67 -14.48
CA GLU A 6 -0.34 -1.36 -15.76
C GLU A 6 -1.73 -1.80 -16.25
N ARG A 7 -1.89 -1.93 -17.56
CA ARG A 7 -3.10 -2.53 -18.15
C ARG A 7 -3.27 -3.97 -17.67
N LYS A 8 -4.51 -4.38 -17.46
CA LYS A 8 -4.88 -5.76 -17.12
C LYS A 8 -4.42 -6.77 -18.17
N GLU A 9 -4.45 -6.39 -19.45
CA GLU A 9 -4.07 -7.25 -20.59
C GLU A 9 -2.57 -7.20 -20.92
N GLY A 10 -1.77 -6.42 -20.16
CA GLY A 10 -0.36 -6.18 -20.46
C GLY A 10 -0.12 -4.97 -21.36
N GLY A 11 1.14 -4.70 -21.69
CA GLY A 11 1.53 -3.50 -22.46
C GLY A 11 1.80 -2.25 -21.61
N GLY A 12 1.94 -2.40 -20.29
CA GLY A 12 2.42 -1.35 -19.39
C GLY A 12 1.42 -0.22 -19.14
N TYR A 13 1.94 0.97 -18.80
CA TYR A 13 1.16 2.16 -18.49
C TYR A 13 1.10 3.13 -19.67
N ASP A 14 -0.11 3.56 -20.04
CA ASP A 14 -0.31 4.75 -20.87
C ASP A 14 -1.14 5.78 -20.12
N ARG A 15 -0.71 7.04 -20.17
CA ARG A 15 -1.36 8.12 -19.42
C ARG A 15 -2.72 8.49 -20.02
N PHE A 16 -2.81 8.63 -21.33
CA PHE A 16 -3.99 9.15 -22.01
C PHE A 16 -5.14 8.15 -21.96
N GLU A 17 -4.83 6.86 -22.14
CA GLU A 17 -5.82 5.80 -21.97
C GLU A 17 -6.23 5.65 -20.50
N TYR A 18 -5.30 5.73 -19.54
CA TYR A 18 -5.65 5.66 -18.12
C TYR A 18 -6.63 6.77 -17.72
N GLU A 19 -6.45 7.98 -18.24
CA GLU A 19 -7.34 9.11 -17.97
C GLU A 19 -8.76 8.89 -18.52
N GLN A 20 -8.92 8.17 -19.63
CA GLN A 20 -10.22 7.87 -20.24
C GLN A 20 -10.86 6.55 -19.76
N HIS A 21 -10.03 5.56 -19.43
CA HIS A 21 -10.44 4.19 -19.13
C HIS A 21 -9.66 3.63 -17.93
N PRO A 22 -9.76 4.23 -16.74
CA PRO A 22 -9.00 3.81 -15.55
C PRO A 22 -9.31 2.35 -15.15
N SER A 23 -10.53 1.87 -15.44
CA SER A 23 -10.97 0.49 -15.17
C SER A 23 -10.19 -0.59 -15.94
N ARG A 24 -9.46 -0.24 -17.00
CA ARG A 24 -8.58 -1.16 -17.74
C ARG A 24 -7.24 -1.39 -17.04
N TYR A 25 -6.94 -0.62 -16.00
CA TYR A 25 -5.67 -0.67 -15.29
C TYR A 25 -5.80 -1.37 -13.94
N ILE A 26 -4.68 -1.89 -13.46
CA ILE A 26 -4.50 -2.42 -12.11
C ILE A 26 -3.29 -1.77 -11.46
N SER A 27 -3.30 -1.74 -10.13
CA SER A 27 -2.11 -1.39 -9.36
C SER A 27 -1.24 -2.63 -9.15
N THR A 28 0.06 -2.48 -9.37
CA THR A 28 1.12 -3.42 -8.99
C THR A 28 1.90 -2.94 -7.78
N PHE A 29 1.45 -1.87 -7.12
CA PHE A 29 2.12 -1.32 -5.95
C PHE A 29 2.35 -2.37 -4.86
N SER A 30 1.33 -3.17 -4.55
CA SER A 30 1.40 -4.24 -3.54
C SER A 30 2.44 -5.33 -3.84
N LYS A 31 2.79 -5.52 -5.12
CA LYS A 31 3.73 -6.55 -5.57
C LYS A 31 5.14 -6.02 -5.78
N LYS A 32 5.26 -4.83 -6.38
CA LYS A 32 6.55 -4.30 -6.85
C LYS A 32 7.19 -3.30 -5.88
N ILE A 33 6.41 -2.68 -5.00
CA ILE A 33 6.88 -1.57 -4.15
C ILE A 33 6.66 -1.91 -2.68
N ALA A 34 5.42 -2.20 -2.28
CA ALA A 34 5.04 -2.42 -0.89
C ALA A 34 5.91 -3.47 -0.15
N PRO A 35 6.32 -4.62 -0.75
CA PRO A 35 7.14 -5.61 -0.06
C PRO A 35 8.56 -5.12 0.29
N HIS A 36 8.99 -3.99 -0.28
CA HIS A 36 10.29 -3.37 -0.08
C HIS A 36 10.20 -2.07 0.75
N THR A 37 9.00 -1.69 1.18
CA THR A 37 8.73 -0.46 1.93
C THR A 37 8.61 -0.76 3.42
N SER A 38 9.35 -0.01 4.25
CA SER A 38 9.18 -0.07 5.71
C SER A 38 8.18 0.95 6.23
N VAL A 39 8.18 2.14 5.66
CA VAL A 39 7.23 3.20 5.97
C VAL A 39 6.71 3.77 4.66
N LEU A 40 5.39 3.84 4.53
CA LEU A 40 4.71 4.49 3.41
C LEU A 40 4.14 5.83 3.88
N ILE A 41 4.52 6.93 3.22
CA ILE A 41 3.85 8.22 3.36
C ILE A 41 2.99 8.40 2.11
N ASN A 42 1.68 8.24 2.25
CA ASN A 42 0.72 8.37 1.17
C ASN A 42 0.14 9.78 1.16
N GLY A 43 0.15 10.42 0.01
CA GLY A 43 -0.42 11.77 -0.20
C GLY A 43 -0.91 11.92 -1.64
N ILE A 44 -1.36 10.81 -2.22
CA ILE A 44 -1.84 10.83 -3.60
C ILE A 44 -3.25 11.37 -3.66
N TYR A 45 -3.59 12.04 -4.77
CA TYR A 45 -4.98 12.17 -5.16
C TYR A 45 -5.47 10.83 -5.73
N TRP A 46 -6.55 10.29 -5.15
CA TRP A 46 -7.21 9.07 -5.59
C TRP A 46 -8.66 9.38 -5.99
N ALA A 47 -9.07 8.92 -7.17
CA ALA A 47 -10.45 9.02 -7.64
C ALA A 47 -11.17 7.67 -7.47
N VAL A 48 -12.49 7.68 -7.29
CA VAL A 48 -13.31 6.49 -6.97
C VAL A 48 -13.07 5.31 -7.93
N ASP A 49 -12.86 5.58 -9.22
CA ASP A 49 -12.63 4.55 -10.25
C ASP A 49 -11.16 4.19 -10.47
N SER A 50 -10.24 4.80 -9.69
CA SER A 50 -8.81 4.51 -9.78
C SER A 50 -8.48 3.22 -9.02
N PRO A 51 -7.56 2.38 -9.54
CA PRO A 51 -7.08 1.21 -8.82
C PRO A 51 -6.53 1.58 -7.43
N LYS A 52 -6.90 0.81 -6.41
CA LYS A 52 -6.35 0.95 -5.05
C LYS A 52 -4.85 0.63 -5.04
N LEU A 53 -4.07 1.32 -4.21
CA LEU A 53 -2.65 1.00 -4.01
C LEU A 53 -2.47 -0.27 -3.20
N LEU A 54 -3.24 -0.39 -2.11
CA LEU A 54 -3.27 -1.55 -1.23
C LEU A 54 -4.71 -1.95 -0.94
N THR A 55 -5.03 -3.21 -1.17
CA THR A 55 -6.30 -3.83 -0.81
C THR A 55 -6.20 -4.58 0.53
N LEU A 56 -7.33 -5.01 1.09
CA LEU A 56 -7.39 -5.89 2.26
C LEU A 56 -6.57 -7.19 2.07
N PRO A 57 -6.70 -7.93 0.95
CA PRO A 57 -5.83 -9.07 0.65
C PRO A 57 -4.34 -8.71 0.56
N ASP A 58 -4.00 -7.54 0.00
CA ASP A 58 -2.60 -7.10 -0.06
C ASP A 58 -2.03 -6.89 1.34
N ALA A 59 -2.78 -6.27 2.25
CA ALA A 59 -2.38 -6.10 3.64
C ALA A 59 -2.12 -7.43 4.33
N LYS A 60 -3.05 -8.39 4.20
CA LYS A 60 -2.90 -9.76 4.73
C LYS A 60 -1.63 -10.44 4.20
N ASN A 61 -1.28 -10.21 2.94
CA ASN A 61 -0.06 -10.76 2.36
C ASN A 61 1.20 -10.05 2.87
N LEU A 62 1.16 -8.73 3.05
CA LEU A 62 2.30 -7.91 3.50
C LEU A 62 2.62 -8.11 4.98
N LEU A 63 1.63 -8.44 5.83
CA LEU A 63 1.85 -8.69 7.26
C LEU A 63 2.33 -10.13 7.56
N ARG A 64 2.36 -11.02 6.56
CA ARG A 64 2.88 -12.38 6.76
C ARG A 64 4.37 -12.37 7.07
N PRO A 65 4.86 -13.33 7.87
CA PRO A 65 6.27 -13.57 8.07
C PRO A 65 7.03 -13.60 6.74
N ALA A 66 7.95 -12.66 6.54
CA ALA A 66 8.77 -12.54 5.35
C ALA A 66 10.21 -12.93 5.67
N HIS A 67 10.77 -13.87 4.90
CA HIS A 67 12.19 -14.19 5.01
C HIS A 67 13.00 -13.13 4.24
N THR A 68 13.52 -12.13 4.97
CA THR A 68 14.32 -11.03 4.39
C THR A 68 15.77 -11.07 4.88
N PRO A 69 16.59 -12.06 4.46
CA PRO A 69 17.97 -12.23 4.94
C PRO A 69 18.91 -11.07 4.55
N TRP A 70 18.52 -10.26 3.57
CA TRP A 70 19.24 -9.06 3.16
C TRP A 70 19.01 -7.86 4.09
N LEU A 71 18.07 -7.94 5.04
CA LEU A 71 17.84 -6.86 6.00
C LEU A 71 18.86 -6.97 7.14
N PRO A 72 19.64 -5.92 7.45
CA PRO A 72 20.57 -5.96 8.57
C PRO A 72 19.84 -6.19 9.88
N THR A 73 20.37 -7.10 10.69
CA THR A 73 19.97 -7.29 12.09
C THR A 73 21.13 -6.92 12.98
N SER A 74 20.87 -6.26 14.09
CA SER A 74 21.88 -5.95 15.10
C SER A 74 21.39 -6.34 16.48
N GLU A 75 22.31 -6.43 17.44
CA GLU A 75 21.93 -6.48 18.84
C GLU A 75 21.05 -5.24 19.17
N GLY A 76 19.88 -5.47 19.77
CA GLY A 76 18.86 -4.43 19.98
C GLY A 76 17.91 -4.16 18.80
N ALA A 77 18.14 -4.72 17.62
CA ALA A 77 17.26 -4.64 16.46
C ALA A 77 17.07 -6.03 15.83
N PRO A 78 16.25 -6.90 16.46
CA PRO A 78 15.99 -8.24 15.95
C PRO A 78 15.29 -8.20 14.59
N PRO A 79 15.33 -9.32 13.82
CA PRO A 79 14.60 -9.40 12.56
C PRO A 79 13.10 -9.18 12.80
N LEU A 80 12.52 -8.32 11.96
CA LEU A 80 11.09 -8.05 11.99
C LEU A 80 10.34 -9.16 11.26
N PRO A 81 9.14 -9.55 11.72
CA PRO A 81 8.37 -10.59 11.04
C PRO A 81 7.98 -10.16 9.62
N HIS A 82 7.88 -8.86 9.35
CA HIS A 82 7.47 -8.31 8.08
C HIS A 82 8.14 -6.95 7.90
N ARG A 83 8.25 -6.50 6.64
CA ARG A 83 9.00 -5.28 6.32
C ARG A 83 8.19 -4.01 6.51
N MET A 84 6.90 -4.02 6.13
CA MET A 84 6.01 -2.87 6.22
C MET A 84 5.57 -2.66 7.66
N LEU A 85 5.97 -1.53 8.26
CA LEU A 85 5.77 -1.23 9.68
C LEU A 85 4.77 -0.09 9.92
N GLY A 86 4.65 0.84 8.97
CA GLY A 86 3.80 2.00 9.15
C GLY A 86 3.31 2.60 7.84
N ILE A 87 2.09 3.11 7.87
CA ILE A 87 1.48 3.90 6.80
C ILE A 87 1.03 5.21 7.41
N CYS A 88 1.49 6.31 6.85
CA CYS A 88 0.99 7.65 7.12
C CYS A 88 0.17 8.06 5.90
N ASP A 89 -1.15 8.04 6.00
CA ASP A 89 -2.05 8.42 4.92
C ASP A 89 -2.57 9.85 5.10
N ILE A 90 -1.97 10.79 4.39
CA ILE A 90 -2.28 12.23 4.47
C ILE A 90 -3.64 12.53 3.84
N SER A 91 -4.06 11.75 2.83
CA SER A 91 -5.35 12.00 2.19
C SER A 91 -6.52 11.66 3.11
N ALA A 92 -6.30 10.72 4.05
CA ALA A 92 -7.26 10.30 5.07
C ALA A 92 -8.63 9.93 4.49
N ASP A 93 -8.65 9.33 3.29
CA ASP A 93 -9.86 8.95 2.58
C ASP A 93 -10.36 7.58 3.06
N PRO A 94 -11.52 7.48 3.74
CA PRO A 94 -12.05 6.20 4.18
C PRO A 94 -12.33 5.27 3.01
N GLY A 95 -11.72 4.08 3.01
CA GLY A 95 -11.84 3.11 1.91
C GLY A 95 -11.21 3.57 0.59
N GLY A 96 -10.34 4.59 0.61
CA GLY A 96 -9.73 5.18 -0.57
C GLY A 96 -8.60 4.33 -1.17
N SER A 97 -7.47 4.98 -1.47
CA SER A 97 -6.33 4.32 -2.12
C SER A 97 -5.69 3.22 -1.27
N ILE A 98 -5.81 3.30 0.05
CA ILE A 98 -5.44 2.28 1.02
C ILE A 98 -6.75 1.75 1.61
N GLU A 99 -7.18 0.57 1.17
CA GLU A 99 -8.55 0.09 1.39
C GLU A 99 -8.95 -0.03 2.86
N PHE A 100 -8.00 -0.40 3.71
CA PHE A 100 -8.22 -0.67 5.13
C PHE A 100 -8.06 0.56 6.02
N MET A 101 -7.78 1.74 5.44
CA MET A 101 -7.86 3.00 6.16
C MET A 101 -9.33 3.39 6.31
N ASN A 102 -9.90 3.09 7.49
CA ASN A 102 -11.29 3.40 7.82
C ASN A 102 -11.42 4.54 8.83
N GLU A 103 -10.33 4.90 9.49
CA GLU A 103 -10.29 5.90 10.55
C GLU A 103 -9.30 7.02 10.20
N CYS A 104 -9.70 8.26 10.50
CA CYS A 104 -8.81 9.42 10.44
C CYS A 104 -8.23 9.65 11.83
N THR A 105 -6.91 9.73 11.94
CA THR A 105 -6.24 10.06 13.21
C THR A 105 -6.28 11.57 13.46
N THR A 106 -6.19 11.96 14.74
CA THR A 106 -6.09 13.36 15.17
C THR A 106 -4.75 13.59 15.85
N ILE A 107 -4.40 14.85 16.14
CA ILE A 107 -3.17 15.14 16.89
C ILE A 107 -3.17 14.51 18.30
N ASP A 108 -4.35 14.39 18.92
CA ASP A 108 -4.52 13.77 20.23
C ASP A 108 -4.49 12.23 20.17
N THR A 109 -4.79 11.65 19.02
CA THR A 109 -4.73 10.19 18.78
C THR A 109 -4.05 9.93 17.43
N PRO A 110 -2.70 10.04 17.37
CA PRO A 110 -1.97 10.22 16.11
C PRO A 110 -1.71 8.92 15.33
N PHE A 111 -1.98 7.76 15.92
CA PHE A 111 -1.82 6.46 15.27
C PHE A 111 -2.91 5.48 15.69
N CYS A 112 -3.25 4.57 14.79
CA CYS A 112 -4.06 3.39 15.05
C CYS A 112 -3.23 2.13 14.78
N LEU A 113 -3.51 1.05 15.50
CA LEU A 113 -2.92 -0.26 15.21
C LEU A 113 -3.85 -1.03 14.29
N TYR A 114 -3.29 -1.53 13.19
CA TYR A 114 -4.01 -2.35 12.23
C TYR A 114 -3.56 -3.81 12.35
N ASP A 115 -4.51 -4.70 12.61
CA ASP A 115 -4.33 -6.14 12.61
C ASP A 115 -5.08 -6.73 11.41
N ALA A 116 -4.34 -7.22 10.41
CA ALA A 116 -4.95 -7.76 9.21
C ALA A 116 -5.65 -9.11 9.44
N ASP A 117 -5.33 -9.87 10.50
CA ASP A 117 -6.00 -11.15 10.77
C ASP A 117 -7.37 -10.96 11.44
N ARG A 118 -7.59 -9.78 12.05
CA ARG A 118 -8.84 -9.42 12.74
C ARG A 118 -9.81 -8.57 11.89
N ASN A 119 -9.43 -8.21 10.66
CA ASN A 119 -10.21 -7.42 9.70
C ASN A 119 -10.40 -8.16 8.36
#